data_AF-A0AB36FJ88-F1
#
_entry.id   AF-A0AB36FJ88-F1
#
_cell.length_a   1.000
_cell.length_b   1.000
_cell.length_c   1.000
_cell.angle_alpha   90.00
_cell.angle_beta   90.00
_cell.angle_gamma   90.00
#
_symmetry.space_group_name_H-M   'P 1'
#
loop_
_entity.id
_entity.type
_entity.pdbx_description
1 polymer ?
#
loop_
_entity_poly.entity_id
_entity_poly.type
_entity_poly.pdbx_seq_one_letter_code
_entity_poly.pdbx_strand_id
1 'polypeptide(L)'
;MARGLYIDLNDGRPAMTITAGMKCPSYGGEAVEAWGQQTMTVQGYVAGATPFFIPSNSVVNVTRSPNLITTIMVLDGITNNGNGTLTQSVWSSDGWGKDKTFPGTVWQILPAGQSGNRGLLIEDSTDFIAITDVSRVASCVFSGTVNVNGTYPLPAKGLVFARWNDSAATLECDGNNIYSRQDYTGYDDIARSVNVDIAIFAVQAPVPGRGLNFINAAGQCTFSTTRRPFIFRNQFYSPGNSWVDIGNSMIALGCYGFNSSTASGWCNMRSKGLVMSGNSVKCGNGRVRSRWTDKYSVTGERYTGMSIPIIPAMY
;
A
#
# COMPACT_ATOMS: atom_id res chain seq x y z
N MET A 1 14.90 -17.72 20.01
CA MET A 1 14.83 -16.23 19.98
C MET A 1 15.42 -15.77 18.66
N ALA A 2 14.72 -14.90 17.94
CA ALA A 2 15.30 -14.27 16.75
C ALA A 2 16.45 -13.35 17.21
N ARG A 3 17.64 -13.52 16.62
CA ARG A 3 18.80 -12.65 16.86
C ARG A 3 18.63 -11.38 16.03
N GLY A 4 18.90 -10.21 16.62
CA GLY A 4 18.65 -8.93 15.96
C GLY A 4 18.84 -7.72 16.86
N LEU A 5 18.48 -6.55 16.33
CA LEU A 5 18.53 -5.27 17.03
C LEU A 5 17.18 -5.01 17.73
N TYR A 6 17.23 -4.85 19.04
CA TYR A 6 16.10 -4.44 19.86
C TYR A 6 16.26 -2.97 20.24
N ILE A 7 15.25 -2.15 19.96
CA ILE A 7 15.23 -0.72 20.29
C ILE A 7 13.93 -0.41 21.03
N ASP A 8 14.07 -0.09 22.31
CA ASP A 8 12.99 0.47 23.11
C ASP A 8 13.20 1.99 23.26
N LEU A 9 12.28 2.77 22.67
CA LEU A 9 12.30 4.22 22.74
C LEU A 9 11.59 4.76 24.00
N ASN A 10 10.91 3.90 24.76
CA ASN A 10 10.02 4.27 25.86
C ASN A 10 8.97 5.32 25.46
N ASP A 11 8.40 5.19 24.25
CA ASP A 11 7.44 6.11 23.64
C ASP A 11 5.97 5.63 23.78
N GLY A 12 5.71 4.63 24.63
CA GLY A 12 4.38 4.03 24.84
C GLY A 12 3.94 3.05 23.74
N ARG A 13 4.77 2.82 22.72
CA ARG A 13 4.54 1.85 21.64
C ARG A 13 5.38 0.58 21.88
N PRO A 14 5.02 -0.57 21.28
CA PRO A 14 5.81 -1.81 21.41
C PRO A 14 7.27 -1.59 21.04
N ALA A 15 8.24 -2.27 21.65
CA ALA A 15 9.64 -2.11 21.24
C ALA A 15 9.86 -2.54 19.77
N MET A 16 10.77 -1.85 19.06
CA MET A 16 11.15 -2.25 17.71
C MET A 16 12.11 -3.43 17.78
N THR A 17 11.76 -4.52 17.11
CA THR A 17 12.62 -5.69 16.98
C THR A 17 12.95 -5.88 15.50
N ILE A 18 14.17 -5.51 15.13
CA ILE A 18 14.69 -5.66 13.78
C ILE A 18 15.47 -6.97 13.72
N THR A 19 14.94 -7.94 13.00
CA THR A 19 15.50 -9.30 12.93
C THR A 19 15.88 -9.69 11.51
N ALA A 20 16.45 -10.88 11.38
CA ALA A 20 16.73 -11.53 10.11
C ALA A 20 15.58 -11.44 9.08
N GLY A 21 15.91 -11.01 7.85
CA GLY A 21 15.00 -10.99 6.70
C GLY A 21 14.11 -9.74 6.59
N MET A 22 14.21 -8.79 7.53
CA MET A 22 13.55 -7.50 7.39
C MET A 22 14.35 -6.57 6.47
N LYS A 23 13.64 -5.80 5.65
CA LYS A 23 14.17 -4.84 4.68
C LYS A 23 13.67 -3.44 5.01
N CYS A 24 14.44 -2.42 4.65
CA CYS A 24 14.00 -1.03 4.66
C CYS A 24 13.94 -0.53 3.21
N PRO A 25 12.75 -0.50 2.58
CA PRO A 25 12.62 -0.03 1.20
C PRO A 25 13.01 1.44 1.05
N SER A 26 13.75 1.75 -0.02
CA SER A 26 14.03 3.12 -0.43
C SER A 26 12.90 3.64 -1.32
N TYR A 27 12.50 4.89 -1.10
CA TYR A 27 11.45 5.52 -1.90
C TYR A 27 11.92 5.85 -3.32
N GLY A 28 11.15 5.41 -4.31
CA GLY A 28 11.42 5.58 -5.74
C GLY A 28 10.48 6.57 -6.45
N GLY A 29 9.63 7.29 -5.72
CA GLY A 29 8.70 8.27 -6.31
C GLY A 29 7.23 7.84 -6.26
N GLU A 30 6.40 8.58 -6.98
CA GLU A 30 4.96 8.38 -7.07
C GLU A 30 4.54 8.14 -8.53
N ALA A 31 3.55 7.27 -8.72
CA ALA A 31 2.82 7.17 -9.97
C ALA A 31 1.64 8.13 -9.93
N VAL A 32 1.57 9.03 -10.91
CA VAL A 32 0.41 9.90 -11.10
C VAL A 32 -0.50 9.25 -12.14
N GLU A 33 -1.81 9.38 -11.94
CA GLU A 33 -2.77 8.84 -12.89
C GLU A 33 -2.62 9.51 -14.27
N ALA A 34 -2.43 8.69 -15.31
CA ALA A 34 -2.24 9.16 -16.68
C ALA A 34 -2.85 8.20 -17.71
N TRP A 35 -3.31 8.75 -18.83
CA TRP A 35 -3.84 8.00 -19.98
C TRP A 35 -2.80 7.90 -21.09
N GLY A 36 -2.74 6.76 -21.78
CA GLY A 36 -1.77 6.54 -22.85
C GLY A 36 -0.33 6.35 -22.36
N GLN A 37 -0.15 6.13 -21.07
CA GLN A 37 1.11 5.78 -20.43
C GLN A 37 0.88 4.58 -19.53
N GLN A 38 1.85 3.68 -19.45
CA GLN A 38 1.81 2.50 -18.57
C GLN A 38 3.15 2.25 -17.88
N THR A 39 4.22 2.92 -18.33
CA THR A 39 5.55 2.79 -17.76
C THR A 39 5.85 3.95 -16.82
N MET A 40 6.54 3.64 -15.74
CA MET A 40 6.90 4.58 -14.68
C MET A 40 8.35 4.33 -14.27
N THR A 41 9.06 5.40 -13.95
CA THR A 41 10.48 5.35 -13.57
C THR A 41 10.63 5.30 -12.05
N VAL A 42 11.59 4.49 -11.59
CA VAL A 42 12.04 4.46 -10.21
C VAL A 42 13.08 5.56 -10.04
N GLN A 43 12.71 6.65 -9.39
CA GLN A 43 13.61 7.78 -9.11
C GLN A 43 14.78 7.33 -8.23
N GLY A 44 16.00 7.68 -8.62
CA GLY A 44 17.20 7.26 -7.90
C GLY A 44 17.41 5.74 -7.92
N TYR A 45 17.02 5.07 -9.01
CA TYR A 45 17.23 3.63 -9.16
C TYR A 45 18.70 3.24 -8.96
N VAL A 46 18.91 2.21 -8.16
CA VAL A 46 20.23 1.59 -7.94
C VAL A 46 20.28 0.28 -8.70
N ALA A 47 21.32 0.09 -9.51
CA ALA A 47 21.52 -1.15 -10.27
C ALA A 47 21.49 -2.38 -9.35
N GLY A 48 20.70 -3.39 -9.70
CA GLY A 48 20.50 -4.60 -8.88
C GLY A 48 19.43 -4.47 -7.80
N ALA A 49 18.82 -3.29 -7.60
CA ALA A 49 17.68 -3.14 -6.71
C ALA A 49 16.42 -3.83 -7.27
N THR A 50 15.57 -4.29 -6.36
CA THR A 50 14.26 -4.88 -6.68
C THR A 50 13.16 -3.85 -6.48
N PRO A 51 12.67 -3.20 -7.55
CA PRO A 51 11.56 -2.26 -7.46
C PRO A 51 10.21 -2.96 -7.26
N PHE A 52 9.30 -2.28 -6.57
CA PHE A 52 7.91 -2.69 -6.40
C PHE A 52 7.00 -1.47 -6.31
N PHE A 53 5.71 -1.70 -6.53
CA PHE A 53 4.68 -0.66 -6.59
C PHE A 53 3.55 -0.96 -5.62
N ILE A 54 3.04 0.05 -4.95
CA ILE A 54 1.88 -0.04 -4.08
C ILE A 54 0.78 0.88 -4.60
N PRO A 55 -0.33 0.35 -5.14
CA PRO A 55 -1.43 1.18 -5.64
C PRO A 55 -2.19 1.84 -4.47
N SER A 56 -2.51 3.13 -4.62
CA SER A 56 -3.53 3.78 -3.78
C SER A 56 -4.93 3.55 -4.35
N ASN A 57 -5.05 3.47 -5.68
CA ASN A 57 -6.26 3.07 -6.35
C ASN A 57 -5.94 2.18 -7.55
N SER A 58 -6.47 0.95 -7.58
CA SER A 58 -6.25 0.02 -8.69
C SER A 58 -7.41 -0.05 -9.68
N VAL A 59 -8.46 0.76 -9.51
CA VAL A 59 -9.69 0.68 -10.32
C VAL A 59 -10.16 2.04 -10.79
N VAL A 60 -10.60 2.10 -12.04
CA VAL A 60 -11.32 3.25 -12.60
C VAL A 60 -12.52 2.78 -13.41
N ASN A 61 -13.57 3.60 -13.47
CA ASN A 61 -14.63 3.47 -14.46
C ASN A 61 -14.64 4.72 -15.33
N VAL A 62 -14.85 4.52 -16.63
CA VAL A 62 -14.89 5.62 -17.61
C VAL A 62 -15.99 5.38 -18.63
N THR A 63 -16.70 6.45 -18.98
CA THR A 63 -17.63 6.47 -20.10
C THR A 63 -16.95 7.17 -21.28
N ARG A 64 -16.97 6.55 -22.46
CA ARG A 64 -16.24 7.04 -23.64
C ARG A 64 -17.13 6.96 -24.89
N SER A 65 -17.06 7.95 -25.77
CA SER A 65 -17.75 7.88 -27.06
C SER A 65 -17.07 6.85 -28.00
N PRO A 66 -17.79 6.05 -28.79
CA PRO A 66 -19.25 5.97 -28.93
C PRO A 66 -19.93 5.02 -27.93
N ASN A 67 -19.20 4.45 -26.97
CA ASN A 67 -19.73 3.48 -26.01
C ASN A 67 -20.71 4.15 -25.03
N LEU A 68 -21.97 3.72 -25.07
CA LEU A 68 -22.97 4.03 -24.05
C LEU A 68 -22.76 3.25 -22.74
N ILE A 69 -21.90 2.22 -22.79
CA ILE A 69 -21.59 1.31 -21.69
C ILE A 69 -20.29 1.76 -21.02
N THR A 70 -20.27 1.84 -19.68
CA THR A 70 -19.04 2.18 -18.95
C THR A 70 -17.99 1.09 -19.14
N THR A 71 -16.75 1.51 -19.35
CA THR A 71 -15.59 0.61 -19.30
C THR A 71 -15.05 0.64 -17.88
N ILE A 72 -14.90 -0.53 -17.25
CA ILE A 72 -14.20 -0.69 -15.98
C ILE A 72 -12.77 -1.14 -16.30
N MET A 73 -11.78 -0.50 -15.67
CA MET A 73 -10.37 -0.87 -15.84
C MET A 73 -9.75 -1.18 -14.48
N VAL A 74 -8.89 -2.18 -14.45
CA VAL A 74 -8.20 -2.66 -13.25
C VAL A 74 -6.71 -2.78 -13.53
N LEU A 75 -5.88 -2.36 -12.58
CA LEU A 75 -4.45 -2.66 -12.57
C LEU A 75 -4.27 -4.18 -12.39
N ASP A 76 -3.88 -4.86 -13.46
CA ASP A 76 -3.81 -6.31 -13.51
C ASP A 76 -2.44 -6.86 -13.09
N GLY A 77 -1.41 -6.01 -13.07
CA GLY A 77 -0.08 -6.40 -12.65
C GLY A 77 0.97 -5.33 -12.90
N ILE A 78 2.19 -5.65 -12.47
CA ILE A 78 3.39 -4.84 -12.67
C ILE A 78 4.50 -5.76 -13.19
N THR A 79 5.17 -5.32 -14.24
CA THR A 79 6.40 -5.93 -14.75
C THR A 79 7.58 -5.02 -14.38
N ASN A 80 8.59 -5.60 -13.73
CA ASN A 80 9.88 -4.94 -13.57
C ASN A 80 10.73 -5.17 -14.82
N ASN A 81 11.10 -4.09 -15.50
CA ASN A 81 11.85 -4.15 -16.75
C ASN A 81 13.37 -4.31 -16.55
N GLY A 82 13.85 -4.35 -15.30
CA GLY A 82 15.27 -4.57 -14.96
C GLY A 82 16.18 -3.37 -15.21
N ASN A 83 15.64 -2.23 -15.64
CA ASN A 83 16.36 -1.01 -15.98
C ASN A 83 15.90 0.21 -15.15
N GLY A 84 15.33 -0.03 -13.97
CA GLY A 84 14.77 1.04 -13.13
C GLY A 84 13.42 1.57 -13.61
N THR A 85 12.70 0.81 -14.43
CA THR A 85 11.31 1.12 -14.81
C THR A 85 10.37 -0.04 -14.48
N LEU A 86 9.13 0.31 -14.15
CA LEU A 86 8.02 -0.62 -13.98
C LEU A 86 6.99 -0.37 -15.08
N THR A 87 6.38 -1.42 -15.61
CA THR A 87 5.27 -1.33 -16.57
C THR A 87 4.01 -1.91 -15.94
N GLN A 88 2.93 -1.14 -15.95
CA GLN A 88 1.61 -1.55 -15.46
C GLN A 88 0.85 -2.30 -16.56
N SER A 89 0.35 -3.50 -16.26
CA SER A 89 -0.62 -4.17 -17.12
C SER A 89 -2.04 -3.82 -16.70
N VAL A 90 -2.92 -3.64 -17.68
CA VAL A 90 -4.27 -3.13 -17.47
C VAL A 90 -5.28 -4.11 -18.04
N TRP A 91 -6.23 -4.53 -17.22
CA TRP A 91 -7.42 -5.22 -17.69
C TRP A 91 -8.56 -4.22 -17.92
N SER A 92 -9.40 -4.48 -18.91
CA SER A 92 -10.59 -3.68 -19.20
C SER A 92 -11.80 -4.58 -19.47
N SER A 93 -12.97 -4.18 -18.98
CA SER A 93 -14.21 -4.97 -19.06
C SER A 93 -14.72 -5.19 -20.49
N ASP A 94 -14.35 -4.32 -21.42
CA ASP A 94 -14.73 -4.36 -22.83
C ASP A 94 -13.54 -4.66 -23.76
N GLY A 95 -12.37 -5.01 -23.20
CA GLY A 95 -11.17 -5.27 -23.98
C GLY A 95 -10.55 -4.04 -24.65
N TRP A 96 -10.84 -2.81 -24.19
CA TRP A 96 -10.29 -1.58 -24.78
C TRP A 96 -8.76 -1.58 -24.92
N GLY A 97 -8.03 -2.21 -24.00
CA GLY A 97 -6.57 -2.37 -24.10
C GLY A 97 -5.80 -1.05 -24.10
N LYS A 98 -6.40 0.02 -23.55
CA LYS A 98 -5.76 1.34 -23.48
C LYS A 98 -4.78 1.39 -22.31
N ASP A 99 -3.55 1.79 -22.62
CA ASP A 99 -2.52 2.07 -21.63
C ASP A 99 -2.99 3.10 -20.60
N LYS A 100 -2.77 2.78 -19.33
CA LYS A 100 -3.08 3.65 -18.19
C LYS A 100 -2.07 3.42 -17.08
N THR A 101 -1.66 4.53 -16.44
CA THR A 101 -0.97 4.51 -15.16
C THR A 101 -2.00 4.75 -14.06
N PHE A 102 -2.08 3.81 -13.12
CA PHE A 102 -2.82 3.91 -11.87
C PHE A 102 -1.97 4.59 -10.80
N PRO A 103 -2.59 5.41 -9.92
CA PRO A 103 -1.86 6.14 -8.90
C PRO A 103 -1.35 5.24 -7.78
N GLY A 104 -0.20 5.59 -7.22
CA GLY A 104 0.40 4.86 -6.11
C GLY A 104 1.85 5.28 -5.83
N THR A 105 2.54 4.50 -5.02
CA THR A 105 3.92 4.78 -4.61
C THR A 105 4.88 3.72 -5.13
N VAL A 106 6.09 4.16 -5.45
CA VAL A 106 7.16 3.34 -6.02
C VAL A 106 8.26 3.18 -5.00
N TRP A 107 8.74 1.96 -4.85
CA TRP A 107 9.74 1.61 -3.86
C TRP A 107 10.78 0.70 -4.49
N GLN A 108 11.96 0.64 -3.88
CA GLN A 108 13.00 -0.31 -4.28
C GLN A 108 13.69 -0.90 -3.05
N ILE A 109 13.91 -2.21 -3.09
CA ILE A 109 14.75 -2.91 -2.13
C ILE A 109 16.17 -2.91 -2.70
N LEU A 110 17.10 -2.26 -2.02
CA LEU A 110 18.49 -2.16 -2.46
C LEU A 110 19.20 -3.52 -2.34
N PRO A 111 20.14 -3.85 -3.26
CA PRO A 111 20.86 -5.13 -3.24
C PRO A 111 21.88 -5.22 -2.09
N ALA A 112 22.21 -6.45 -1.69
CA ALA A 112 23.29 -6.73 -0.75
C ALA A 112 24.66 -6.35 -1.33
N GLY A 113 25.57 -5.84 -0.49
CA GLY A 113 27.01 -5.86 -0.77
C GLY A 113 27.57 -4.88 -1.81
N GLN A 114 26.90 -3.77 -2.14
CA GLN A 114 27.55 -2.74 -2.98
C GLN A 114 28.59 -1.93 -2.21
N SER A 115 29.70 -1.58 -2.89
CA SER A 115 30.72 -0.69 -2.34
C SER A 115 30.14 0.70 -2.09
N GLY A 116 30.44 1.28 -0.93
CA GLY A 116 29.94 2.60 -0.53
C GLY A 116 28.59 2.58 0.22
N ASN A 117 27.95 1.43 0.36
CA ASN A 117 26.79 1.28 1.24
C ASN A 117 27.21 1.41 2.72
N ARG A 118 26.52 2.27 3.48
CA ARG A 118 26.68 2.40 4.94
C ARG A 118 25.40 1.91 5.61
N GLY A 119 25.49 0.99 6.56
CA GLY A 119 24.32 0.40 7.21
C GLY A 119 24.71 -0.54 8.36
N LEU A 120 23.70 -1.05 9.07
CA LEU A 120 23.89 -2.06 10.11
C LEU A 120 23.71 -3.45 9.48
N LEU A 121 24.81 -4.20 9.37
CA LEU A 121 24.74 -5.63 9.10
C LEU A 121 24.35 -6.36 10.38
N ILE A 122 23.23 -7.06 10.36
CA ILE A 122 22.83 -8.01 11.40
C ILE A 122 23.14 -9.40 10.82
N GLU A 123 24.17 -10.09 11.34
CA GLU A 123 24.60 -11.40 10.83
C GLU A 123 23.44 -12.44 10.95
N ASP A 124 23.33 -13.34 9.96
CA ASP A 124 22.17 -14.21 9.66
C ASP A 124 20.88 -13.49 9.17
N SER A 125 20.94 -12.16 8.91
CA SER A 125 19.88 -11.40 8.25
C SER A 125 20.22 -11.09 6.81
N THR A 126 19.33 -11.43 5.87
CA THR A 126 19.33 -10.78 4.56
C THR A 126 18.91 -9.29 4.72
N ASP A 127 19.93 -8.45 4.92
CA ASP A 127 20.17 -7.02 4.61
C ASP A 127 19.32 -5.85 5.17
N PHE A 128 19.94 -5.07 6.07
CA PHE A 128 19.81 -3.60 6.19
C PHE A 128 21.06 -2.90 5.59
N ILE A 129 21.52 -3.33 4.41
CA ILE A 129 22.91 -3.07 4.01
C ILE A 129 23.17 -1.67 3.43
N ALA A 130 22.19 -0.85 3.05
CA ALA A 130 22.49 0.44 2.42
C ALA A 130 21.53 1.57 2.80
N ILE A 131 22.02 2.48 3.64
CA ILE A 131 21.52 3.85 3.75
C ILE A 131 22.61 4.72 3.13
N THR A 132 22.51 4.93 1.82
CA THR A 132 23.43 5.81 1.11
C THR A 132 23.18 7.26 1.53
N ASP A 133 24.13 8.16 1.24
CA ASP A 133 23.96 9.61 1.39
C ASP A 133 22.75 10.17 0.60
N VAL A 134 22.13 9.36 -0.26
CA VAL A 134 21.00 9.71 -1.14
C VAL A 134 19.72 8.91 -0.80
N SER A 135 19.77 7.97 0.15
CA SER A 135 18.63 7.10 0.43
C SER A 135 17.46 7.87 1.06
N ARG A 136 16.30 7.83 0.39
CA ARG A 136 15.06 8.48 0.83
C ARG A 136 14.24 7.49 1.65
N VAL A 137 14.70 7.24 2.88
CA VAL A 137 14.02 6.32 3.81
C VAL A 137 12.69 6.93 4.24
N ALA A 138 11.60 6.19 4.13
CA ALA A 138 10.33 6.59 4.69
C ALA A 138 10.30 6.33 6.20
N SER A 139 9.73 7.26 6.96
CA SER A 139 9.56 7.16 8.41
C SER A 139 8.10 7.28 8.79
N CYS A 140 7.73 6.67 9.92
CA CYS A 140 6.40 6.78 10.49
C CYS A 140 6.16 8.23 10.93
N VAL A 141 5.26 8.92 10.24
CA VAL A 141 4.87 10.32 10.49
C VAL A 141 3.64 10.42 11.38
N PHE A 142 2.85 9.35 11.46
CA PHE A 142 1.72 9.24 12.38
C PHE A 142 1.53 7.76 12.75
N SER A 143 1.28 7.50 14.02
CA SER A 143 0.75 6.21 14.46
C SER A 143 -0.13 6.36 15.68
N GLY A 144 -1.25 5.66 15.67
CA GLY A 144 -2.22 5.60 16.77
C GLY A 144 -3.53 4.94 16.35
N THR A 145 -4.39 4.72 17.33
CA THR A 145 -5.75 4.21 17.10
C THR A 145 -6.69 5.37 16.74
N VAL A 146 -7.46 5.19 15.67
CA VAL A 146 -8.48 6.15 15.23
C VAL A 146 -9.84 5.46 15.11
N ASN A 147 -10.92 6.19 15.34
CA ASN A 147 -12.26 5.72 14.99
C ASN A 147 -12.62 6.18 13.58
N VAL A 148 -12.79 5.24 12.66
CA VAL A 148 -13.27 5.53 11.30
C VAL A 148 -14.76 5.25 11.26
N ASN A 149 -15.56 6.31 11.19
CA ASN A 149 -17.01 6.22 11.03
C ASN A 149 -17.42 6.73 9.65
N GLY A 150 -17.50 5.82 8.68
CA GLY A 150 -17.78 6.17 7.29
C GLY A 150 -16.57 6.75 6.56
N THR A 151 -16.10 7.92 6.95
CA THR A 151 -14.93 8.59 6.36
C THR A 151 -14.09 9.25 7.44
N TYR A 152 -12.77 9.10 7.33
CA TYR A 152 -11.81 9.71 8.23
C TYR A 152 -10.69 10.37 7.44
N PRO A 153 -10.50 11.71 7.55
CA PRO A 153 -9.40 12.39 6.87
C PRO A 153 -8.07 12.00 7.49
N LEU A 154 -7.07 11.72 6.65
CA LEU A 154 -5.75 11.33 7.15
C LEU A 154 -5.08 12.49 7.91
N PRO A 155 -4.51 12.23 9.10
CA PRO A 155 -3.82 13.24 9.90
C PRO A 155 -2.46 13.64 9.29
N ALA A 156 -1.94 12.84 8.35
CA ALA A 156 -0.72 13.11 7.60
C ALA A 156 -0.82 12.50 6.20
N LYS A 157 -0.10 13.08 5.24
CA LYS A 157 0.07 12.48 3.91
C LYS A 157 1.09 11.35 3.95
N GLY A 158 0.80 10.25 3.28
CA GLY A 158 1.72 9.13 3.15
C GLY A 158 1.04 7.80 2.85
N LEU A 159 1.86 6.74 2.84
CA LEU A 159 1.41 5.37 2.72
C LEU A 159 0.83 4.89 4.04
N VAL A 160 -0.43 4.45 4.03
CA VAL A 160 -1.18 4.07 5.23
C VAL A 160 -1.18 2.55 5.38
N PHE A 161 -0.71 2.08 6.53
CA PHE A 161 -0.91 0.71 6.99
C PHE A 161 -1.92 0.71 8.13
N ALA A 162 -2.73 -0.34 8.20
CA ALA A 162 -3.76 -0.46 9.20
C ALA A 162 -3.91 -1.88 9.73
N ARG A 163 -4.48 -1.95 10.94
CA ARG A 163 -4.95 -3.18 11.57
C ARG A 163 -6.25 -2.86 12.33
N TRP A 164 -7.23 -3.75 12.22
CA TRP A 164 -8.52 -3.63 12.89
C TRP A 164 -9.11 -5.04 13.09
N ASN A 165 -10.22 -5.15 13.80
CA ASN A 165 -10.87 -6.43 14.01
C ASN A 165 -12.38 -6.29 13.87
N ASP A 166 -12.84 -6.31 12.62
CA ASP A 166 -14.26 -6.23 12.29
C ASP A 166 -14.54 -6.86 10.92
N SER A 167 -15.14 -8.05 10.93
CA SER A 167 -15.43 -8.84 9.73
C SER A 167 -16.52 -8.24 8.84
N ALA A 168 -17.21 -7.20 9.30
CA ALA A 168 -18.22 -6.49 8.51
C ALA A 168 -17.75 -5.10 8.06
N ALA A 169 -16.55 -4.65 8.47
CA ALA A 169 -15.97 -3.38 8.02
C ALA A 169 -14.96 -3.58 6.89
N THR A 170 -15.31 -3.05 5.72
CA THR A 170 -14.40 -2.90 4.59
C THR A 170 -13.71 -1.53 4.68
N LEU A 171 -12.38 -1.54 4.77
CA LEU A 171 -11.56 -0.34 4.74
C LEU A 171 -10.91 -0.12 3.36
N GLU A 172 -10.96 1.13 2.92
CA GLU A 172 -10.23 1.64 1.74
C GLU A 172 -9.47 2.91 2.10
N CYS A 173 -8.41 3.22 1.36
CA CYS A 173 -7.74 4.52 1.43
C CYS A 173 -7.52 5.06 0.01
N ASP A 174 -7.74 6.36 -0.21
CA ASP A 174 -7.46 7.03 -1.49
C ASP A 174 -6.21 7.95 -1.45
N GLY A 175 -5.42 7.86 -0.37
CA GLY A 175 -4.29 8.75 -0.10
C GLY A 175 -4.66 10.06 0.60
N ASN A 176 -5.96 10.34 0.78
CA ASN A 176 -6.46 11.51 1.51
C ASN A 176 -7.34 11.12 2.69
N ASN A 177 -8.18 10.11 2.51
CA ASN A 177 -9.14 9.65 3.50
C ASN A 177 -9.13 8.12 3.60
N ILE A 178 -9.40 7.63 4.81
CA ILE A 178 -9.81 6.24 5.04
C ILE A 178 -11.34 6.19 4.96
N TYR A 179 -11.87 5.19 4.28
CA TYR A 179 -13.31 4.95 4.21
C TYR A 179 -13.62 3.62 4.87
N SER A 180 -14.65 3.61 5.72
CA SER A 180 -15.19 2.41 6.34
C SER A 180 -16.62 2.21 5.88
N ARG A 181 -16.87 1.08 5.23
CA ARG A 181 -18.18 0.69 4.72
C ARG A 181 -18.54 -0.71 5.20
N GLN A 182 -19.83 -0.97 5.31
CA GLN A 182 -20.31 -2.32 5.52
C GLN A 182 -20.02 -3.18 4.28
N ASP A 183 -19.48 -4.40 4.47
CA ASP A 183 -19.37 -5.39 3.38
C ASP A 183 -20.77 -5.79 2.92
N TYR A 184 -21.26 -5.12 1.87
CA TYR A 184 -22.65 -5.16 1.43
C TYR A 184 -22.73 -5.03 -0.10
N THR A 185 -23.66 -5.75 -0.72
CA THR A 185 -23.83 -5.81 -2.18
C THR A 185 -25.02 -5.01 -2.71
N GLY A 186 -25.90 -4.50 -1.85
CA GLY A 186 -27.08 -3.77 -2.30
C GLY A 186 -26.78 -2.34 -2.74
N TYR A 187 -27.83 -1.54 -2.91
CA TYR A 187 -27.74 -0.23 -3.54
C TYR A 187 -27.01 0.81 -2.65
N ASP A 188 -27.26 0.80 -1.35
CA ASP A 188 -26.86 1.86 -0.41
C ASP A 188 -25.38 1.85 -0.04
N ASP A 189 -24.76 3.02 0.09
CA ASP A 189 -23.39 3.15 0.58
C ASP A 189 -23.39 3.29 2.12
N ILE A 190 -23.43 2.16 2.82
CA ILE A 190 -23.65 2.12 4.28
C ILE A 190 -22.32 2.34 5.02
N ALA A 191 -22.24 3.44 5.77
CA ALA A 191 -21.12 3.72 6.66
C ALA A 191 -21.06 2.72 7.82
N ARG A 192 -19.84 2.37 8.23
CA ARG A 192 -19.60 1.54 9.41
C ARG A 192 -18.57 2.20 10.32
N SER A 193 -18.81 2.17 11.63
CA SER A 193 -17.85 2.63 12.63
C SER A 193 -16.94 1.49 13.06
N VAL A 194 -15.63 1.71 13.05
CA VAL A 194 -14.61 0.74 13.45
C VAL A 194 -13.40 1.46 14.04
N ASN A 195 -12.81 0.88 15.08
CA ASN A 195 -11.53 1.34 15.62
C ASN A 195 -10.38 0.69 14.84
N VAL A 196 -9.43 1.50 14.39
CA VAL A 196 -8.36 1.10 13.49
C VAL A 196 -7.04 1.62 14.03
N ASP A 197 -6.09 0.72 14.23
CA ASP A 197 -4.70 1.09 14.47
C ASP A 197 -4.08 1.43 13.12
N ILE A 198 -3.55 2.65 12.97
CA ILE A 198 -2.96 3.10 11.72
C ILE A 198 -1.52 3.55 11.91
N ALA A 199 -0.69 3.31 10.89
CA ALA A 199 0.67 3.82 10.76
C ALA A 199 0.83 4.45 9.38
N ILE A 200 1.23 5.71 9.33
CA ILE A 200 1.41 6.47 8.09
C ILE A 200 2.89 6.70 7.87
N PHE A 201 3.39 6.31 6.70
CA PHE A 201 4.79 6.47 6.31
C PHE A 201 4.93 7.50 5.20
N ALA A 202 5.86 8.43 5.39
CA ALA A 202 6.23 9.38 4.35
C ALA A 202 7.74 9.57 4.31
N VAL A 203 8.22 10.03 3.16
CA VAL A 203 9.61 10.46 3.04
C VAL A 203 9.77 11.81 3.71
N GLN A 204 10.57 11.82 4.77
CA GLN A 204 10.97 13.05 5.45
C GLN A 204 12.46 12.95 5.78
N ALA A 205 13.12 14.10 5.89
CA ALA A 205 14.50 14.11 6.36
C ALA A 205 14.56 13.47 7.77
N PRO A 206 15.48 12.53 8.01
CA PRO A 206 15.62 11.93 9.33
C PRO A 206 16.11 12.99 10.32
N VAL A 207 15.50 13.00 11.49
CA VAL A 207 15.87 13.91 12.58
C VAL A 207 16.62 13.11 13.62
N PRO A 208 17.88 13.45 13.94
CA PRO A 208 18.65 12.72 14.93
C PRO A 208 18.02 12.87 16.32
N GLY A 209 18.05 11.80 17.12
CA GLY A 209 17.48 11.82 18.46
C GLY A 209 17.73 10.51 19.21
N ARG A 210 16.83 10.15 20.12
CA ARG A 210 16.93 8.90 20.88
C ARG A 210 16.87 7.70 19.95
N GLY A 211 17.74 6.72 20.20
CA GLY A 211 17.87 5.48 19.42
C GLY A 211 19.08 5.48 18.50
N LEU A 212 18.97 4.74 17.39
CA LEU A 212 20.04 4.56 16.41
C LEU A 212 19.97 5.69 15.36
N ASN A 213 21.11 6.33 15.11
CA ASN A 213 21.25 7.35 14.08
C ASN A 213 22.48 7.06 13.23
N PHE A 214 22.38 7.27 11.92
CA PHE A 214 23.53 7.32 11.02
C PHE A 214 23.77 8.75 10.58
N ILE A 215 25.02 9.18 10.71
CA ILE A 215 25.48 10.52 10.34
C ILE A 215 26.60 10.35 9.32
N ASN A 216 26.52 11.04 8.19
CA ASN A 216 27.54 10.99 7.16
C ASN A 216 28.75 11.89 7.50
N ALA A 217 29.80 11.82 6.67
CA ALA A 217 31.02 12.59 6.88
C ALA A 217 30.80 14.13 6.81
N ALA A 218 29.70 14.58 6.19
CA ALA A 218 29.29 15.97 6.13
C ALA A 218 28.45 16.41 7.35
N GLY A 219 28.25 15.54 8.34
CA GLY A 219 27.46 15.84 9.55
C GLY A 219 25.94 15.73 9.36
N GLN A 220 25.47 15.24 8.22
CA GLN A 220 24.03 15.09 7.94
C GLN A 220 23.52 13.76 8.47
N CYS A 221 22.35 13.78 9.11
CA CYS A 221 21.64 12.55 9.47
C CYS A 221 21.08 11.90 8.21
N THR A 222 21.45 10.65 7.96
CA THR A 222 20.98 9.84 6.82
C THR A 222 19.98 8.77 7.25
N PHE A 223 19.93 8.46 8.55
CA PHE A 223 18.93 7.58 9.15
C PHE A 223 18.77 7.87 10.62
N SER A 224 17.54 7.73 11.12
CA SER A 224 17.25 7.79 12.54
C SER A 224 16.08 6.87 12.87
N THR A 225 16.16 6.20 14.01
CA THR A 225 15.03 5.45 14.58
C THR A 225 14.16 6.31 15.49
N THR A 226 14.49 7.58 15.72
CA THR A 226 13.67 8.51 16.49
C THR A 226 12.26 8.63 15.93
N ARG A 227 12.13 8.53 14.60
CA ARG A 227 10.87 8.19 13.93
C ARG A 227 11.01 6.77 13.41
N ARG A 228 10.13 5.86 13.86
CA ARG A 228 10.21 4.44 13.51
C ARG A 228 10.26 4.29 11.98
N PRO A 229 11.31 3.69 11.41
CA PRO A 229 11.48 3.62 9.96
C PRO A 229 10.46 2.67 9.35
N PHE A 230 10.20 2.81 8.04
CA PHE A 230 9.41 1.85 7.30
C PHE A 230 10.19 0.53 7.19
N ILE A 231 9.76 -0.46 7.97
CA ILE A 231 10.35 -1.80 8.00
C ILE A 231 9.38 -2.80 7.38
N PHE A 232 9.89 -3.56 6.42
CA PHE A 232 9.15 -4.48 5.58
C PHE A 232 9.71 -5.90 5.70
N ARG A 233 8.86 -6.93 5.86
CA ARG A 233 9.29 -8.33 6.07
C ARG A 233 9.41 -9.15 4.78
N ASN A 234 9.36 -8.52 3.62
CA ASN A 234 9.20 -9.23 2.35
C ASN A 234 7.97 -10.16 2.33
N GLN A 235 6.93 -9.78 3.06
CA GLN A 235 5.66 -10.48 3.12
C GLN A 235 4.61 -9.67 2.41
N PHE A 236 3.86 -10.33 1.55
CA PHE A 236 2.79 -9.70 0.78
C PHE A 236 1.49 -10.48 0.91
N TYR A 237 0.39 -9.75 0.85
CA TYR A 237 -0.95 -10.28 0.68
C TYR A 237 -1.35 -10.16 -0.79
N SER A 238 -1.89 -11.23 -1.36
CA SER A 238 -2.50 -11.21 -2.69
C SER A 238 -4.00 -10.96 -2.55
N PRO A 239 -4.54 -9.86 -3.13
CA PRO A 239 -5.96 -9.55 -3.13
C PRO A 239 -6.85 -10.71 -3.60
N GLY A 240 -7.91 -10.98 -2.84
CA GLY A 240 -8.89 -12.01 -3.17
C GLY A 240 -10.00 -12.12 -2.12
N ASN A 241 -11.02 -12.96 -2.38
CA ASN A 241 -12.16 -13.15 -1.48
C ASN A 241 -11.95 -14.17 -0.36
N SER A 242 -10.85 -14.92 -0.38
CA SER A 242 -10.50 -15.89 0.65
C SER A 242 -9.82 -15.19 1.83
N TRP A 243 -10.11 -15.66 3.04
CA TRP A 243 -9.40 -15.26 4.25
C TRP A 243 -7.95 -15.77 4.21
N VAL A 244 -7.00 -14.87 4.42
CA VAL A 244 -5.57 -15.16 4.51
C VAL A 244 -5.04 -14.62 5.83
N ASP A 245 -4.44 -15.49 6.65
CA ASP A 245 -3.76 -15.07 7.87
C ASP A 245 -2.47 -14.32 7.54
N ILE A 246 -2.36 -13.07 7.99
CA ILE A 246 -1.17 -12.22 7.84
C ILE A 246 -0.37 -12.09 9.14
N GLY A 247 -0.75 -12.84 10.18
CA GLY A 247 -0.16 -12.80 11.52
C GLY A 247 -0.46 -11.50 12.28
N ASN A 248 0.33 -11.23 13.33
CA ASN A 248 0.27 -9.97 14.07
C ASN A 248 0.95 -8.84 13.29
N SER A 249 0.27 -8.38 12.24
CA SER A 249 0.79 -7.45 11.25
C SER A 249 -0.23 -6.37 10.91
N MET A 250 0.26 -5.30 10.28
CA MET A 250 -0.54 -4.27 9.61
C MET A 250 -0.42 -4.44 8.10
N ILE A 251 -1.45 -4.07 7.35
CA ILE A 251 -1.51 -4.18 5.89
C ILE A 251 -1.74 -2.81 5.26
N ALA A 252 -1.13 -2.56 4.10
CA ALA A 252 -1.36 -1.30 3.39
C ALA A 252 -2.83 -1.17 2.99
N LEU A 253 -3.40 0.02 3.15
CA LEU A 253 -4.76 0.36 2.71
C LEU A 253 -4.73 0.96 1.31
N GLY A 254 -5.76 0.64 0.53
CA GLY A 254 -5.96 1.11 -0.83
C GLY A 254 -7.30 0.61 -1.38
N CYS A 255 -7.52 0.82 -2.67
CA CYS A 255 -8.56 0.13 -3.43
C CYS A 255 -7.89 -0.97 -4.26
N TYR A 256 -8.36 -2.21 -4.14
CA TYR A 256 -7.71 -3.43 -4.63
C TYR A 256 -8.56 -4.26 -5.60
N GLY A 257 -9.59 -3.64 -6.19
CA GLY A 257 -10.46 -4.31 -7.14
C GLY A 257 -11.83 -3.67 -7.19
N PHE A 258 -12.75 -4.36 -7.85
CA PHE A 258 -14.15 -3.95 -7.93
C PHE A 258 -15.09 -5.15 -7.82
N ASN A 259 -16.33 -4.84 -7.43
CA ASN A 259 -17.49 -5.68 -7.64
C ASN A 259 -18.54 -4.84 -8.36
N SER A 260 -19.10 -5.35 -9.45
CA SER A 260 -20.22 -4.72 -10.12
C SER A 260 -21.35 -5.74 -10.25
N SER A 261 -22.51 -5.39 -9.69
CA SER A 261 -23.69 -6.24 -9.67
C SER A 261 -24.93 -5.42 -10.03
N THR A 262 -25.99 -6.10 -10.45
CA THR A 262 -27.29 -5.45 -10.69
C THR A 262 -28.15 -5.50 -9.43
N ALA A 263 -28.76 -4.37 -9.08
CA ALA A 263 -29.71 -4.24 -8.00
C ALA A 263 -30.73 -3.15 -8.33
N SER A 264 -32.02 -3.47 -8.24
CA SER A 264 -33.14 -2.52 -8.36
C SER A 264 -33.11 -1.63 -9.62
N GLY A 265 -32.81 -2.18 -10.80
CA GLY A 265 -32.78 -1.44 -12.06
C GLY A 265 -31.43 -0.76 -12.39
N TRP A 266 -30.43 -0.96 -11.54
CA TRP A 266 -29.12 -0.31 -11.65
C TRP A 266 -28.00 -1.35 -11.62
N CYS A 267 -26.98 -1.16 -12.44
CA CYS A 267 -25.64 -1.64 -12.14
C CYS A 267 -25.01 -0.77 -11.07
N ASN A 268 -24.54 -1.41 -10.00
CA ASN A 268 -23.88 -0.77 -8.87
C ASN A 268 -22.44 -1.26 -8.81
N MET A 269 -21.50 -0.42 -9.20
CA MET A 269 -20.09 -0.70 -9.09
C MET A 269 -19.56 -0.23 -7.74
N ARG A 270 -18.94 -1.14 -7.02
CA ARG A 270 -18.23 -0.90 -5.78
C ARG A 270 -16.75 -1.14 -5.94
N SER A 271 -15.93 -0.39 -5.23
CA SER A 271 -14.54 -0.73 -5.01
C SER A 271 -14.42 -1.92 -4.05
N LYS A 272 -13.29 -2.63 -4.14
CA LYS A 272 -12.87 -3.61 -3.16
C LYS A 272 -11.83 -2.99 -2.23
N GLY A 273 -12.18 -2.89 -0.97
CA GLY A 273 -11.22 -2.64 0.11
C GLY A 273 -10.78 -3.94 0.77
N LEU A 274 -10.27 -3.82 1.98
CA LEU A 274 -9.88 -4.96 2.82
C LEU A 274 -10.86 -5.10 3.99
N VAL A 275 -11.10 -6.33 4.41
CA VAL A 275 -11.83 -6.70 5.63
C VAL A 275 -10.88 -7.50 6.50
N MET A 276 -10.87 -7.25 7.80
CA MET A 276 -9.99 -7.95 8.75
C MET A 276 -10.79 -8.56 9.90
N SER A 277 -10.47 -9.81 10.23
CA SER A 277 -11.01 -10.54 11.38
C SER A 277 -9.88 -11.27 12.08
N GLY A 278 -9.50 -10.81 13.28
CA GLY A 278 -8.30 -11.25 13.97
C GLY A 278 -7.04 -10.93 13.15
N ASN A 279 -6.30 -11.96 12.76
CA ASN A 279 -5.12 -11.82 11.88
C ASN A 279 -5.43 -12.10 10.40
N SER A 280 -6.68 -12.44 10.07
CA SER A 280 -7.06 -12.83 8.72
C SER A 280 -7.61 -11.65 7.94
N VAL A 281 -7.20 -11.52 6.68
CA VAL A 281 -7.65 -10.48 5.74
C VAL A 281 -8.24 -11.11 4.48
N LYS A 282 -9.29 -10.49 3.95
CA LYS A 282 -9.81 -10.72 2.60
C LYS A 282 -10.19 -9.39 1.95
N CYS A 283 -10.47 -9.39 0.66
CA CYS A 283 -11.16 -8.29 0.01
C CYS A 283 -12.67 -8.32 0.33
N GLY A 284 -13.24 -7.15 0.60
CA GLY A 284 -14.68 -6.96 0.81
C GLY A 284 -15.23 -5.84 -0.06
N ASN A 285 -16.55 -5.78 -0.19
CA ASN A 285 -17.21 -4.68 -0.90
C ASN A 285 -17.11 -3.41 -0.08
N GLY A 286 -16.54 -2.37 -0.67
CA GLY A 286 -16.43 -1.07 -0.05
C GLY A 286 -17.38 -0.07 -0.69
N ARG A 287 -16.88 1.12 -0.97
CA ARG A 287 -17.68 2.25 -1.45
C ARG A 287 -18.34 1.97 -2.78
N VAL A 288 -19.53 2.52 -2.96
CA VAL A 288 -20.09 2.70 -4.30
C VAL A 288 -19.23 3.71 -5.08
N ARG A 289 -18.71 3.29 -6.22
CA ARG A 289 -17.89 4.11 -7.13
C ARG A 289 -18.69 4.69 -8.28
N SER A 290 -19.65 3.93 -8.81
CA SER A 290 -20.45 4.35 -9.95
C SER A 290 -21.76 3.59 -10.01
N ARG A 291 -22.75 4.20 -10.65
CA ARG A 291 -24.07 3.62 -10.89
C ARG A 291 -24.52 3.96 -12.30
N TRP A 292 -25.09 2.99 -13.01
CA TRP A 292 -25.69 3.20 -14.31
C TRP A 292 -26.83 2.20 -14.54
N THR A 293 -27.61 2.41 -15.59
CA THR A 293 -28.78 1.55 -15.87
C THR A 293 -28.34 0.10 -16.11
N ASP A 294 -29.08 -0.84 -15.54
CA ASP A 294 -28.86 -2.28 -15.76
C ASP A 294 -29.20 -2.75 -17.19
N LYS A 295 -29.88 -1.94 -17.99
CA LYS A 295 -30.11 -2.19 -19.43
C LYS A 295 -28.81 -2.39 -20.21
N TYR A 296 -27.71 -1.81 -19.72
CA TYR A 296 -26.36 -1.95 -20.27
C TYR A 296 -25.41 -2.48 -19.20
N SER A 297 -25.72 -3.68 -18.72
CA SER A 297 -25.04 -4.25 -17.57
C SER A 297 -23.56 -4.56 -17.83
N VAL A 298 -22.70 -4.05 -16.96
CA VAL A 298 -21.30 -4.53 -16.83
C VAL A 298 -21.16 -5.10 -15.44
N THR A 299 -21.35 -6.41 -15.32
CA THR A 299 -21.30 -7.13 -14.05
C THR A 299 -20.05 -7.99 -13.96
N GLY A 300 -19.56 -8.20 -12.76
CA GLY A 300 -18.41 -9.04 -12.50
C GLY A 300 -17.62 -8.56 -11.31
N GLU A 301 -16.63 -9.35 -10.96
CA GLU A 301 -15.72 -9.06 -9.86
C GLU A 301 -14.31 -9.30 -10.34
N ARG A 302 -13.40 -8.39 -10.00
CA ARG A 302 -11.97 -8.56 -10.27
C ARG A 302 -11.15 -7.90 -9.19
N TYR A 303 -10.02 -8.52 -8.88
CA TYR A 303 -9.01 -8.03 -7.96
C TYR A 303 -7.81 -7.51 -8.74
N THR A 304 -7.07 -6.58 -8.15
CA THR A 304 -5.77 -6.19 -8.72
C THR A 304 -4.79 -7.35 -8.60
N GLY A 305 -3.95 -7.56 -9.62
CA GLY A 305 -2.87 -8.55 -9.55
C GLY A 305 -1.66 -8.07 -8.74
N MET A 306 -1.79 -6.94 -8.03
CA MET A 306 -0.72 -6.42 -7.19
C MET A 306 -0.64 -7.11 -5.84
N SER A 307 0.58 -7.47 -5.45
CA SER A 307 0.90 -7.90 -4.09
C SER A 307 0.97 -6.68 -3.14
N ILE A 308 0.24 -6.76 -2.02
CA ILE A 308 0.13 -5.68 -1.03
C ILE A 308 1.11 -5.94 0.12
N PRO A 309 2.00 -5.00 0.46
CA PRO A 309 2.96 -5.23 1.52
C PRO A 309 2.30 -5.36 2.89
N ILE A 310 2.88 -6.21 3.71
CA ILE A 310 2.54 -6.44 5.11
C ILE A 310 3.73 -5.99 5.97
N ILE A 311 3.45 -5.28 7.06
CA ILE A 311 4.47 -4.83 8.01
C ILE A 311 4.18 -5.30 9.43
N PRO A 312 5.19 -5.38 10.31
CA PRO A 312 4.98 -5.74 11.71
C PRO A 312 4.04 -4.75 12.42
N ALA A 313 3.19 -5.23 13.32
CA ALA A 313 2.36 -4.39 14.19
C ALA A 313 3.18 -3.83 15.38
N MET A 314 4.23 -3.07 15.08
CA MET A 314 5.11 -2.43 16.06
C MET A 314 5.07 -0.90 15.95
N TYR A 315 4.01 -0.32 15.40
CA TYR A 315 3.91 1.12 15.19
C TYR A 315 2.91 1.76 16.14
#